data_AF-A0A8J6VUJ0-F1
#
_entry.id   AF-A0A8J6VUJ0-F1
#
_cell.length_a   1.000
_cell.length_b   1.000
_cell.length_c   1.000
_cell.angle_alpha   90.00
_cell.angle_beta   90.00
_cell.angle_gamma   90.00
#
_symmetry.space_group_name_H-M   'P 1'
#
loop_
_entity.id
_entity.type
_entity.pdbx_description
1 polymer ?
#
loop_
_entity_poly.entity_id
_entity_poly.type
_entity_poly.pdbx_seq_one_letter_code
_entity_poly.pdbx_strand_id
1 'polypeptide(L)'
;MIINGMEKHLDAQCVGIVKVLEDEESADYIFYCSVWICNEALKGRLKIHQSNFGRARILKVSGEVEIIDPMPDDVGGRRASATASKLRQHWKLGNFPKVTTWAS
;
A
#
# COMPACT_ATOMS: atom_id res chain seq x y z
N MET A 1 -2.32 15.83 7.84
CA MET A 1 -1.26 16.63 7.18
C MET A 1 -1.94 17.66 6.30
N ILE A 2 -1.44 18.90 6.25
CA ILE A 2 -2.05 20.01 5.49
C ILE A 2 -1.15 20.36 4.31
N ILE A 3 -1.70 20.43 3.08
CA ILE A 3 -1.03 21.03 1.92
C ILE A 3 -1.97 22.10 1.35
N ASN A 4 -1.45 23.31 1.14
CA ASN A 4 -2.24 24.46 0.65
C ASN A 4 -3.51 24.74 1.46
N GLY A 5 -3.47 24.53 2.79
CA GLY A 5 -4.64 24.74 3.67
C GLY A 5 -5.67 23.61 3.68
N MET A 6 -5.47 22.51 2.95
CA MET A 6 -6.40 21.38 2.89
C MET A 6 -5.86 20.16 3.65
N GLU A 7 -6.71 19.54 4.48
CA GLU A 7 -6.40 18.27 5.14
C GLU A 7 -6.33 17.12 4.12
N LYS A 8 -5.24 16.37 4.16
CA LYS A 8 -5.05 15.12 3.41
C LYS A 8 -5.46 13.91 4.25
N HIS A 9 -6.13 12.98 3.60
CA HIS A 9 -6.45 11.66 4.16
C HIS A 9 -5.96 10.56 3.22
N LEU A 10 -5.04 9.71 3.70
CA LEU A 10 -4.76 8.45 3.03
C LEU A 10 -5.94 7.50 3.26
N ASP A 11 -6.35 6.80 2.20
CA ASP A 11 -7.34 5.73 2.32
C ASP A 11 -6.90 4.73 3.39
N ALA A 12 -7.78 4.48 4.36
CA ALA A 12 -7.51 3.60 5.50
C ALA A 12 -7.94 2.16 5.24
N GLN A 13 -8.78 1.92 4.22
CA GLN A 13 -9.43 0.63 3.98
C GLN A 13 -8.75 -0.16 2.87
N CYS A 14 -8.14 0.52 1.89
CA CYS A 14 -7.60 -0.14 0.71
C CYS A 14 -6.10 0.15 0.49
N VAL A 15 -5.28 -0.90 0.63
CA VAL A 15 -3.93 -0.93 0.07
C VAL A 15 -3.94 -1.93 -1.07
N GLY A 16 -3.88 -1.43 -2.29
CA GLY A 16 -3.65 -2.26 -3.46
C GLY A 16 -2.20 -2.72 -3.45
N ILE A 17 -1.96 -4.00 -3.75
CA ILE A 17 -0.60 -4.55 -3.83
C ILE A 17 -0.48 -5.31 -5.14
N VAL A 18 0.56 -5.02 -5.92
CA VAL A 18 0.80 -5.58 -7.24
C VAL A 18 2.22 -6.09 -7.30
N LYS A 19 2.38 -7.35 -7.72
CA LYS A 19 3.69 -7.96 -7.92
C LYS A 19 4.34 -7.39 -9.17
N VAL A 20 5.57 -6.93 -9.02
CA VAL A 20 6.34 -6.31 -10.11
C VAL A 20 7.41 -7.24 -10.63
N LEU A 21 8.05 -7.96 -9.72
CA LEU A 21 9.13 -8.90 -10.03
C LEU A 21 9.02 -10.11 -9.12
N GLU A 22 9.43 -11.26 -9.62
CA GLU A 22 9.59 -12.48 -8.86
C GLU A 22 10.75 -13.26 -9.43
N ASP A 23 11.63 -13.71 -8.57
CA ASP A 23 12.72 -14.64 -8.87
C ASP A 23 12.62 -15.87 -7.95
N GLU A 24 13.65 -16.72 -7.93
CA GLU A 24 13.64 -17.94 -7.12
C GLU A 24 13.69 -17.66 -5.61
N GLU A 25 14.25 -16.53 -5.19
CA GLU A 25 14.52 -16.21 -3.78
C GLU A 25 13.49 -15.24 -3.20
N SER A 26 12.91 -14.38 -4.03
CA SER A 26 12.13 -13.23 -3.58
C SER A 26 10.99 -12.86 -4.54
N ALA A 27 10.06 -12.05 -4.02
CA ALA A 27 9.05 -11.38 -4.83
C ALA A 27 8.91 -9.92 -4.40
N ASP A 28 8.91 -9.02 -5.37
CA ASP A 28 8.80 -7.58 -5.18
C ASP A 28 7.40 -7.09 -5.54
N TYR A 29 6.92 -6.17 -4.72
CA TYR A 29 5.58 -5.65 -4.78
C TYR A 29 5.58 -4.12 -4.70
N ILE A 30 4.74 -3.49 -5.52
CA ILE A 30 4.31 -2.11 -5.30
C ILE A 30 3.02 -2.16 -4.49
N PHE A 31 2.98 -1.40 -3.39
CA PHE A 31 1.76 -1.17 -2.64
C PHE A 31 1.34 0.29 -2.78
N TYR A 32 0.05 0.55 -2.96
CA TYR A 32 -0.45 1.88 -3.28
C TYR A 32 -1.76 2.21 -2.56
N CYS A 33 -1.98 3.51 -2.37
CA CYS A 33 -3.11 4.04 -1.64
C CYS A 33 -3.53 5.38 -2.24
N SER A 34 -4.84 5.62 -2.33
CA SER A 34 -5.38 6.91 -2.77
C SER A 34 -5.23 7.96 -1.67
N VAL A 35 -4.84 9.17 -2.08
CA VAL A 35 -4.80 10.36 -1.24
C VAL A 35 -6.04 11.19 -1.54
N TRP A 36 -6.84 11.41 -0.51
CA TRP A 36 -8.09 12.16 -0.57
C TRP A 36 -7.91 13.56 0.02
N ILE A 37 -8.54 14.54 -0.61
CA ILE A 37 -8.63 15.93 -0.13
C ILE A 37 -10.08 16.41 -0.17
N CYS A 38 -10.39 17.48 0.57
CA CYS A 38 -11.69 18.14 0.48
C CYS A 38 -12.01 18.58 -0.96
N ASN A 39 -13.25 18.34 -1.38
CA ASN A 39 -13.75 18.83 -2.65
C ASN A 39 -14.40 20.20 -2.43
N GLU A 40 -13.69 21.26 -2.81
CA GLU A 40 -14.18 22.64 -2.67
C GLU A 40 -15.47 22.91 -3.48
N ALA A 41 -15.66 22.21 -4.61
CA ALA A 41 -16.85 22.35 -5.43
C ALA A 41 -18.08 21.65 -4.84
N LEU A 42 -17.89 20.67 -3.94
CA LEU A 42 -18.95 19.86 -3.36
C LEU A 42 -18.74 19.75 -1.85
N LYS A 43 -19.36 20.66 -1.09
CA LYS A 43 -19.26 20.71 0.38
C LYS A 43 -19.53 19.33 0.99
N GLY A 44 -18.62 18.88 1.85
CA GLY A 44 -18.74 17.59 2.55
C GLY A 44 -18.35 16.36 1.72
N ARG A 45 -17.88 16.52 0.47
CA ARG A 45 -17.32 15.42 -0.32
C ARG A 45 -15.79 15.49 -0.33
N LEU A 46 -15.16 14.32 -0.35
CA LEU A 46 -13.74 14.17 -0.65
C LEU A 46 -13.56 13.85 -2.14
N LYS A 47 -12.41 14.25 -2.70
CA LYS A 47 -11.97 13.84 -4.04
C LYS A 47 -10.59 13.22 -3.94
N ILE A 48 -10.31 12.26 -4.82
CA ILE A 48 -8.96 11.72 -4.98
C ILE A 48 -8.09 12.85 -5.57
N HIS A 49 -7.01 13.17 -4.87
CA HIS A 49 -6.02 14.12 -5.32
C HIS A 49 -4.92 13.44 -6.14
N GLN A 50 -4.42 12.32 -5.61
CA GLN A 50 -3.33 11.53 -6.19
C GLN A 50 -3.33 10.12 -5.60
N SER A 51 -2.42 9.27 -6.07
CA SER A 51 -2.08 8.00 -5.44
C SER A 51 -0.65 8.05 -4.93
N ASN A 52 -0.41 7.54 -3.72
CA ASN A 52 0.92 7.32 -3.19
C ASN A 52 1.28 5.84 -3.34
N PHE A 53 2.58 5.57 -3.52
CA PHE A 53 3.12 4.24 -3.76
C PHE A 53 4.32 4.00 -2.84
N GLY A 54 4.51 2.75 -2.43
CA GLY A 54 5.73 2.26 -1.82
C GLY A 54 6.10 0.90 -2.40
N ARG A 55 7.29 0.40 -2.06
CA ARG A 55 7.80 -0.89 -2.54
C ARG A 55 8.13 -1.80 -1.37
N ALA A 56 7.73 -3.05 -1.47
CA ALA A 56 8.05 -4.09 -0.50
C ALA A 56 8.62 -5.32 -1.21
N ARG A 57 9.48 -6.06 -0.51
CA ARG A 57 10.03 -7.35 -0.94
C ARG A 57 9.67 -8.39 0.10
N ILE A 58 9.28 -9.58 -0.35
CA ILE A 58 9.17 -10.75 0.52
C ILE A 58 10.19 -11.80 0.11
N LEU A 59 10.96 -12.30 1.08
CA LEU A 59 11.87 -13.43 0.89
C LEU A 59 11.07 -14.73 0.97
N LYS A 60 11.20 -15.59 -0.04
CA LYS A 60 10.42 -16.83 -0.15
C LYS A 60 10.83 -17.87 0.89
N VAL A 61 12.11 -17.89 1.27
CA VAL A 61 12.64 -18.85 2.24
C VAL A 61 12.14 -18.60 3.66
N SER A 62 12.01 -17.33 4.07
CA SER A 62 11.71 -16.94 5.45
C SER A 62 10.33 -16.31 5.64
N GLY A 63 9.72 -15.80 4.56
CA GLY A 63 8.53 -14.97 4.64
C GLY A 63 8.80 -13.58 5.23
N GLU A 64 10.07 -13.20 5.40
CA GLU A 64 10.46 -11.87 5.86
C GLU A 64 10.07 -10.83 4.82
N VAL A 65 9.49 -9.72 5.29
CA VAL A 65 9.06 -8.62 4.42
C VAL A 65 9.88 -7.38 4.74
N GLU A 66 10.57 -6.88 3.73
CA GLU A 66 11.34 -5.64 3.75
C GLU A 66 10.58 -4.53 3.01
N ILE A 67 10.60 -3.31 3.55
CA ILE A 67 10.11 -2.12 2.84
C ILE A 67 11.31 -1.48 2.14
N ILE A 68 11.38 -1.63 0.82
CA ILE A 68 12.45 -1.06 -0.02
C ILE A 68 12.24 0.46 -0.14
N ASP A 69 11.03 0.87 -0.51
CA ASP A 69 10.67 2.27 -0.68
C ASP A 69 9.47 2.58 0.22
N PRO A 70 9.61 3.47 1.23
CA PRO A 70 8.50 3.84 2.09
C PRO A 70 7.45 4.62 1.28
N MET A 71 6.18 4.37 1.57
CA MET A 71 5.09 5.14 0.97
C MET A 71 5.08 6.57 1.54
N PRO A 72 5.06 7.62 0.70
CA PRO A 72 4.90 8.98 1.18
C PRO A 72 3.63 9.15 2.01
N ASP A 73 3.71 9.98 3.05
CA ASP A 73 2.60 10.32 3.94
C ASP A 73 2.04 9.15 4.78
N ASP A 74 2.62 7.93 4.74
CA ASP A 74 2.25 6.81 5.61
C ASP A 74 2.82 6.99 7.03
N VAL A 75 2.44 8.08 7.68
CA VAL A 75 2.86 8.44 9.04
C VAL A 75 2.40 7.34 10.01
N GLY A 76 3.38 6.69 10.66
CA GLY A 76 3.15 5.54 11.53
C GLY A 76 3.16 4.18 10.83
N GLY A 77 3.50 4.13 9.53
CA GLY A 77 3.77 2.88 8.82
C GLY A 77 2.57 1.93 8.72
N ARG A 78 1.34 2.45 8.75
CA ARG A 78 0.13 1.62 8.79
C ARG A 78 -0.05 0.85 7.48
N ARG A 79 0.22 1.49 6.34
CA ARG A 79 0.09 0.85 5.02
C ARG A 79 1.24 -0.12 4.81
N ALA A 80 2.47 0.25 5.19
CA ALA A 80 3.60 -0.67 5.19
C ALA A 80 3.33 -1.93 6.03
N SER A 81 2.81 -1.77 7.26
CA SER A 81 2.46 -2.89 8.15
C SER A 81 1.34 -3.77 7.57
N ALA A 82 0.29 -3.16 7.01
CA ALA A 82 -0.80 -3.90 6.37
C ALA A 82 -0.31 -4.70 5.15
N THR A 83 0.53 -4.10 4.31
CA THR A 83 1.20 -4.76 3.18
C THR A 83 1.99 -5.97 3.65
N ALA A 84 2.85 -5.80 4.65
CA ALA A 84 3.67 -6.88 5.17
C ALA A 84 2.84 -8.03 5.76
N SER A 85 1.75 -7.70 6.47
CA SER A 85 0.82 -8.71 6.98
C SER A 85 0.16 -9.53 5.86
N LYS A 86 -0.28 -8.88 4.79
CA LYS A 86 -0.91 -9.54 3.63
C LYS A 86 0.09 -10.43 2.87
N LEU A 87 1.30 -9.92 2.61
CA LEU A 87 2.34 -10.70 1.94
C LEU A 87 2.71 -11.95 2.74
N ARG A 88 2.85 -11.84 4.07
CA ARG A 88 3.07 -12.99 4.95
C ARG A 88 1.92 -14.00 4.93
N GLN A 89 0.67 -13.53 4.87
CA GLN A 89 -0.48 -14.43 4.77
C GLN A 89 -0.41 -15.26 3.47
N HIS A 90 -0.11 -14.61 2.34
CA HIS A 90 0.06 -15.27 1.06
C HIS A 90 1.24 -16.26 1.05
N TRP A 91 2.38 -15.85 1.61
CA TRP A 91 3.54 -16.71 1.79
C TRP A 91 3.22 -17.98 2.59
N LYS A 92 2.47 -17.87 3.70
CA LYS A 92 2.03 -19.03 4.50
C LYS A 92 1.15 -20.01 3.71
N LEU A 93 0.46 -19.53 2.68
CA LEU A 93 -0.34 -20.34 1.77
C LEU A 93 0.48 -20.88 0.58
N GLY A 94 1.80 -20.62 0.54
CA GLY A 94 2.67 -21.01 -0.56
C GLY A 94 2.37 -20.28 -1.86
N ASN A 95 1.75 -19.09 -1.80
CA ASN A 95 1.39 -18.33 -2.99
C ASN A 95 1.96 -16.91 -3.00
N PHE A 96 2.25 -16.41 -4.19
CA PHE A 96 2.74 -15.05 -4.46
C PHE A 96 1.86 -14.42 -5.53
N PRO A 97 0.66 -13.93 -5.18
CA PRO A 97 -0.32 -13.48 -6.17
C PRO A 97 0.19 -12.27 -6.97
N LYS A 98 -0.25 -12.16 -8.23
CA LYS A 98 0.08 -11.00 -9.08
C LYS A 98 -0.56 -9.71 -8.58
N VAL A 99 -1.77 -9.80 -8.01
CA VAL A 99 -2.51 -8.67 -7.42
C VAL A 99 -3.16 -9.16 -6.14
N THR A 100 -3.06 -8.40 -5.05
CA THR A 100 -3.85 -8.64 -3.85
C THR A 100 -4.92 -7.55 -3.75
N THR A 101 -6.05 -7.78 -4.39
CA THR A 101 -7.28 -7.03 -4.10
C THR A 101 -8.13 -7.88 -3.18
N TRP A 102 -8.14 -7.52 -1.90
CA TRP A 102 -9.24 -7.92 -1.04
C TRP A 102 -10.24 -6.77 -1.09
N ALA A 103 -11.38 -6.98 -1.76
CA ALA A 103 -12.57 -6.23 -1.40
C ALA A 103 -12.87 -6.61 0.05
N SER A 104 -12.77 -5.66 0.97
CA SER A 104 -13.29 -5.83 2.34
C SER A 104 -14.80 -5.83 2.32
#